data_AF-A0A845R2U2-F1
#
_entry.id   AF-A0A845R2U2-F1
#
_cell.length_a   1.000
_cell.length_b   1.000
_cell.length_c   1.000
_cell.angle_alpha   90.00
_cell.angle_beta   90.00
_cell.angle_gamma   90.00
#
_symmetry.space_group_name_H-M   'P 1'
#
loop_
_entity.id
_entity.type
_entity.pdbx_description
1 polymer ?
#
loop_
_entity_poly.entity_id
_entity_poly.type
_entity_poly.pdbx_seq_one_letter_code
_entity_poly.pdbx_strand_id
1 'polypeptide(L)' 'MSNREFAKTLIDQIPENRLFYVISYLQGAAVPDETPNAETLEAFTELDNGGGHPFNGTTEELFAELMEE' A
#
# COMPACT_ATOMS: atom_id res chain seq x y z
N MET A 1 5.10 31.62 7.62
CA MET A 1 5.85 30.55 6.93
C MET A 1 5.05 29.27 7.08
N SER A 2 4.66 28.65 5.98
CA SER A 2 3.97 27.36 5.99
C SER A 2 4.95 26.21 6.30
N ASN A 3 4.42 25.06 6.72
CA ASN A 3 5.24 23.85 6.91
C ASN A 3 6.01 23.47 5.64
N ARG A 4 5.43 23.72 4.45
CA ARG A 4 6.09 23.48 3.17
C ARG A 4 7.29 24.40 2.95
N GLU A 5 7.16 25.68 3.27
CA GLU A 5 8.27 26.65 3.16
C GLU A 5 9.38 26.36 4.18
N PHE A 6 9.00 25.96 5.39
CA PHE A 6 9.96 25.57 6.42
C PHE A 6 10.74 24.30 6.03
N ALA A 7 10.05 23.28 5.51
CA ALA A 7 10.69 22.05 5.04
C ALA A 7 11.70 22.30 3.91
N LYS A 8 11.40 23.20 2.96
CA LYS A 8 12.36 23.59 1.92
C LYS A 8 13.63 24.21 2.50
N THR A 9 13.47 25.13 3.46
CA THR A 9 14.60 25.74 4.17
C THR A 9 15.48 24.70 4.87
N LEU A 10 14.86 23.68 5.46
CA LEU A 10 15.61 22.59 6.11
C LEU A 10 16.36 21.74 5.10
N ILE A 11 15.76 21.41 3.95
CA ILE A 11 16.40 20.64 2.88
C ILE A 11 17.67 21.35 2.38
N ASP A 12 17.62 22.67 2.18
CA ASP A 12 18.76 23.47 1.71
C ASP A 12 19.96 23.45 2.68
N GLN A 13 19.74 23.08 3.95
CA GLN A 13 20.79 23.00 4.98
C GLN A 13 21.43 21.60 5.06
N ILE A 14 20.91 20.61 4.35
CA ILE A 14 21.38 19.22 4.44
C ILE A 14 22.62 19.05 3.56
N PRO A 15 23.74 18.55 4.11
CA PRO A 15 24.89 18.17 3.30
C PRO A 15 24.52 17.11 2.26
N GLU A 16 25.04 17.23 1.03
CA GLU A 16 24.69 16.36 -0.11
C GLU A 16 24.82 14.86 0.21
N ASN A 17 25.88 14.46 0.95
CA ASN A 17 26.10 13.07 1.35
C ASN A 17 25.03 12.48 2.29
N ARG A 18 24.18 13.33 2.88
CA ARG A 18 23.04 12.95 3.71
C ARG A 18 21.70 13.10 3.01
N LEU A 19 21.67 13.84 1.90
CA LEU A 19 20.43 14.14 1.17
C LEU A 19 19.77 12.88 0.62
N PHE A 20 20.58 11.87 0.23
CA PHE A 20 20.10 10.56 -0.21
C PHE A 20 19.09 9.92 0.77
N TYR A 21 19.33 9.99 2.09
CA TYR A 21 18.43 9.42 3.09
C TYR A 21 17.08 10.14 3.18
N VAL A 22 17.05 11.42 2.82
CA VAL A 22 15.84 12.27 2.88
C VAL A 22 15.03 12.15 1.59
N ILE A 23 15.69 12.00 0.46
CA ILE A 23 15.04 11.82 -0.85
C ILE A 23 14.07 10.63 -0.81
N SER A 24 14.49 9.48 -0.28
CA SER A 24 13.63 8.29 -0.21
C SER A 24 12.35 8.53 0.59
N TYR A 25 12.45 9.27 1.71
CA TYR A 25 11.29 9.61 2.52
C TYR A 25 10.35 10.58 1.78
N LEU A 26 10.90 11.60 1.12
CA LEU A 26 10.12 12.57 0.34
C LEU A 26 9.44 11.92 -0.88
N GLN A 27 10.10 10.96 -1.53
CA GLN A 27 9.53 10.17 -2.62
C GLN A 27 8.33 9.37 -2.14
N GLY A 28 8.45 8.67 -1.01
CA GLY A 28 7.34 7.94 -0.39
C GLY A 28 6.18 8.85 0.01
N ALA A 29 6.46 9.99 0.64
CA ALA A 29 5.45 10.97 1.03
C ALA A 29 4.79 11.70 -0.15
N ALA A 30 5.40 11.65 -1.33
CA ALA A 30 4.85 12.24 -2.57
C ALA A 30 4.03 11.23 -3.39
N VAL A 31 4.04 9.94 -3.02
CA VAL A 31 3.13 8.95 -3.60
C VAL A 31 1.70 9.40 -3.23
N PRO A 32 0.82 9.66 -4.21
CA PRO A 32 -0.56 9.98 -3.92
C PRO A 32 -1.24 8.81 -3.20
N ASP A 33 -2.21 9.10 -2.34
CA ASP A 33 -3.13 8.07 -1.89
C ASP A 33 -3.87 7.55 -3.13
N GLU A 34 -3.68 6.27 -3.44
CA GLU A 34 -4.40 5.61 -4.52
C GLU A 34 -5.69 5.01 -3.98
N THR A 35 -6.81 5.35 -4.63
CA THR A 35 -8.05 4.61 -4.45
C THR A 35 -8.00 3.38 -5.35
N PRO A 36 -8.26 2.16 -4.84
CA PRO A 36 -8.40 0.98 -5.68
C PRO A 36 -9.42 1.20 -6.82
N ASN A 37 -9.25 0.48 -7.93
CA ASN A 37 -10.23 0.55 -9.02
C ASN A 37 -11.61 0.01 -8.57
N ALA A 38 -12.65 0.28 -9.36
CA ALA A 38 -14.03 -0.09 -9.01
C ALA A 38 -14.18 -1.61 -8.73
N GLU A 39 -13.57 -2.46 -9.56
CA GLU A 39 -13.60 -3.91 -9.42
C GLU A 39 -12.99 -4.37 -8.08
N THR A 40 -11.88 -3.76 -7.67
CA THR A 40 -11.24 -4.09 -6.38
C THR A 40 -12.09 -3.64 -5.20
N LEU A 41 -12.73 -2.48 -5.30
CA LEU A 41 -13.64 -1.98 -4.26
C LEU A 41 -14.88 -2.88 -4.13
N GLU A 42 -15.41 -3.40 -5.24
CA GLU A 42 -16.51 -4.37 -5.25
C GLU A 42 -16.08 -5.68 -4.58
N ALA A 43 -14.89 -6.20 -4.90
CA ALA A 43 -14.35 -7.40 -4.26
C ALA A 43 -14.16 -7.22 -2.74
N PHE A 44 -13.67 -6.06 -2.28
CA PHE A 44 -13.62 -5.75 -0.84
C PHE A 44 -15.01 -5.73 -0.21
N THR A 45 -15.98 -5.13 -0.90
CA THR A 45 -17.38 -5.07 -0.43
C THR A 45 -18.00 -6.47 -0.35
N GLU A 46 -17.69 -7.37 -1.28
CA GLU A 46 -18.12 -8.77 -1.22
C GLU A 46 -17.61 -9.45 0.05
N LEU A 47 -16.30 -9.36 0.32
CA LEU A 47 -15.68 -9.96 1.49
C LEU A 47 -16.24 -9.40 2.81
N ASP A 48 -16.43 -8.08 2.90
CA ASP A 48 -17.01 -7.42 4.07
C ASP A 48 -18.45 -7.90 4.37
N ASN A 49 -19.19 -8.28 3.32
CA ASN A 49 -20.54 -8.84 3.44
C ASN A 49 -20.56 -10.36 3.66
N GLY A 50 -19.40 -10.98 3.92
CA GLY A 50 -19.28 -12.42 4.17
C GLY A 50 -19.36 -13.28 2.91
N GLY A 51 -19.12 -12.70 1.73
CA GLY A 51 -18.89 -13.43 0.49
C GLY A 51 -17.46 -14.01 0.42
N GLY A 52 -17.01 -14.36 -0.78
CA GLY A 52 -15.79 -15.14 -0.99
C GLY A 52 -15.89 -16.60 -0.52
N HIS A 53 -14.83 -17.37 -0.73
CA HIS A 53 -14.75 -18.78 -0.35
C HIS A 53 -13.70 -18.99 0.76
N PRO A 54 -14.08 -18.89 2.05
CA PRO A 54 -13.16 -19.11 3.15
C PRO A 54 -12.83 -20.61 3.28
N PHE A 55 -11.58 -20.98 3.01
CA PHE A 55 -11.12 -22.35 3.20
C PHE A 55 -10.65 -22.58 4.65
N ASN A 56 -11.10 -23.68 5.26
CA ASN A 56 -10.65 -24.13 6.58
C ASN A 56 -10.27 -25.61 6.50
N GLY A 57 -8.99 -25.93 6.69
CA GLY A 57 -8.49 -27.29 6.58
C GLY A 57 -6.97 -27.32 6.45
N THR A 58 -6.44 -28.48 6.09
CA THR A 58 -5.04 -28.65 5.74
C THR A 58 -4.76 -28.11 4.33
N THR A 59 -3.50 -27.82 4.05
CA THR A 59 -3.07 -27.42 2.71
C THR A 59 -3.33 -28.50 1.66
N GLU A 60 -3.25 -29.79 2.03
CA GLU A 60 -3.55 -30.90 1.12
C GLU A 60 -5.02 -30.89 0.67
N GLU A 61 -5.94 -30.65 1.62
CA GLU A 61 -7.38 -30.53 1.33
C GLU A 61 -7.69 -29.31 0.45
N LEU A 62 -6.98 -28.18 0.63
CA LEU A 62 -7.14 -26.99 -0.24
C LEU A 62 -6.77 -27.31 -1.69
N PHE A 63 -5.65 -28.00 -1.90
CA PHE A 63 -5.22 -28.36 -3.25
C PHE A 63 -6.13 -29.41 -3.88
N ALA A 64 -6.70 -30.33 -3.10
CA ALA A 64 -7.72 -31.25 -3.61
C ALA A 64 -8.94 -30.48 -4.13
N GLU A 65 -9.46 -29.52 -3.36
CA GLU A 65 -10.60 -28.68 -3.75
C GLU A 65 -10.34 -27.87 -5.03
N LEU A 66 -9.18 -27.21 -5.12
CA LEU A 66 -8.81 -26.40 -6.29
C LEU A 66 -8.57 -27.22 -7.57
N MET A 67 -8.31 -28.52 -7.46
CA MET A 67 -8.09 -29.42 -8.60
C MET A 67 -9.36 -30.16 -9.04
N GLU A 68 -10.45 -30.05 -8.28
CA GLU A 68 -11.75 -30.65 -8.58
C GLU A 68 -12.68 -29.71 -9.41
N GLU A 69 -12.33 -28.43 -9.54
CA GLU A 69 -12.91 -27.47 -10.51
C GLU A 69 -12.20 -27.48 -11.88
#